data_AF-A0A285BL94-F1
#
_entry.id   AF-A0A285BL94-F1
#
_cell.length_a   1.000
_cell.length_b   1.000
_cell.length_c   1.000
_cell.angle_alpha   90.00
_cell.angle_beta   90.00
_cell.angle_gamma   90.00
#
_symmetry.space_group_name_H-M   'P 1'
#
loop_
_entity.id
_entity.type
_entity.pdbx_description
1 polymer ?
#
loop_
_entity_poly.entity_id
_entity_poly.type
_entity_poly.pdbx_seq_one_letter_code
_entity_poly.pdbx_strand_id
1 'polypeptide(L)'
;MRAQLSYQPQDERQASSLAAALSRAGADVVPSADAGTEAAGTDAVVLLWSYAAQAAGVAARAEGGRVVPVRLDDCPLPPLLDRLPQVRLAVGVTDAAAAAIARLALTATLAGDQGTEPELPVVISDFGPLGQYETCPRCGVGSDRLRPYVTVDHHDDRALRLVICGSCGWQDHGDL
;
A
#
# COMPACT_ATOMS: atom_id res chain seq x y z
N MET A 1 16.36 -8.31 -4.75
CA MET A 1 15.26 -7.67 -5.50
C MET A 1 15.56 -6.19 -5.57
N ARG A 2 15.45 -5.61 -6.76
CA ARG A 2 15.83 -4.23 -7.05
C ARG A 2 14.58 -3.42 -7.38
N ALA A 3 14.15 -2.59 -6.43
CA ALA A 3 12.93 -1.80 -6.54
C ALA A 3 13.25 -0.35 -6.92
N GLN A 4 12.49 0.20 -7.86
CA GLN A 4 12.30 1.65 -7.90
C GLN A 4 11.25 2.04 -6.87
N LEU A 5 11.50 3.09 -6.07
CA LEU A 5 10.48 3.72 -5.24
C LEU A 5 10.03 5.02 -5.91
N SER A 6 8.86 4.97 -6.54
CA SER A 6 8.23 6.09 -7.24
C SER A 6 7.33 6.86 -6.27
N TYR A 7 7.53 8.17 -6.14
CA TYR A 7 6.78 9.04 -5.22
C TYR A 7 6.59 10.46 -5.79
N GLN A 8 5.86 11.31 -5.08
CA GLN A 8 5.79 12.76 -5.35
C GLN A 8 6.59 13.54 -4.30
N PRO A 9 7.18 14.71 -4.60
CA PRO A 9 7.99 15.48 -3.65
C PRO A 9 7.30 15.78 -2.30
N GLN A 10 5.96 15.90 -2.29
CA GLN A 10 5.15 16.10 -1.08
C GLN A 10 5.20 14.90 -0.11
N ASP A 11 5.47 13.70 -0.63
CA ASP A 11 5.54 12.44 0.11
C ASP A 11 6.99 12.04 0.48
N GLU A 12 7.98 12.93 0.28
CA GLU A 12 9.41 12.61 0.42
C GLU A 12 9.80 12.04 1.80
N ARG A 13 9.17 12.48 2.89
CA ARG A 13 9.39 11.92 4.24
C ARG A 13 8.95 10.45 4.30
N GLN A 14 7.78 10.14 3.78
CA GLN A 14 7.21 8.79 3.72
C GLN A 14 8.06 7.91 2.79
N ALA A 15 8.47 8.44 1.63
CA ALA A 15 9.34 7.75 0.69
C ALA A 15 10.72 7.43 1.29
N SER A 16 11.37 8.40 1.94
CA SER A 16 12.66 8.19 2.62
C SER A 16 12.55 7.13 3.73
N SER A 17 11.45 7.16 4.48
CA SER A 17 11.18 6.19 5.55
C SER A 17 10.96 4.78 4.98
N LEU A 18 10.21 4.67 3.88
CA LEU A 18 9.91 3.39 3.21
C LEU A 18 11.15 2.83 2.50
N ALA A 19 11.96 3.66 1.84
CA ALA A 19 13.23 3.23 1.26
C ALA A 19 14.14 2.63 2.33
N ALA A 20 14.28 3.29 3.49
CA ALA A 20 15.06 2.77 4.60
C ALA A 20 14.52 1.43 5.15
N ALA A 21 13.19 1.25 5.20
CA ALA A 21 12.55 0.00 5.63
C ALA A 21 12.70 -1.13 4.60
N LEU A 22 12.54 -0.84 3.31
CA LEU A 22 12.76 -1.78 2.20
C LEU A 22 14.23 -2.23 2.12
N SER A 23 15.19 -1.34 2.35
CA SER A 23 16.61 -1.70 2.45
C SER A 23 16.89 -2.60 3.68
N ARG A 24 16.22 -2.39 4.83
CA ARG A 24 16.27 -3.34 5.96
C ARG A 24 15.66 -4.70 5.61
N ALA A 25 14.64 -4.74 4.76
CA ALA A 25 14.05 -5.97 4.21
C ALA A 25 14.88 -6.62 3.08
N GLY A 26 16.06 -6.09 2.74
CA GLY A 26 16.97 -6.66 1.75
C GLY A 26 16.66 -6.32 0.29
N ALA A 27 15.88 -5.26 0.04
CA ALA A 27 15.73 -4.69 -1.30
C ALA A 27 16.88 -3.71 -1.63
N ASP A 28 17.34 -3.71 -2.88
CA ASP A 28 18.11 -2.58 -3.44
C ASP A 28 17.10 -1.53 -3.92
N VAL A 29 17.07 -0.35 -3.32
CA VAL A 29 16.01 0.65 -3.54
C VAL A 29 16.57 1.90 -4.20
N VAL A 30 15.98 2.28 -5.33
CA VAL A 30 16.28 3.52 -6.05
C VAL A 30 15.08 4.48 -5.91
N PRO A 31 15.15 5.52 -5.07
CA PRO A 31 14.09 6.53 -4.99
C PRO A 31 14.01 7.39 -6.26
N SER A 32 12.79 7.73 -6.68
CA SER A 32 12.51 8.67 -7.77
C SER A 32 11.30 9.55 -7.41
N ALA A 33 11.54 10.85 -7.29
CA ALA A 33 10.48 11.86 -7.11
C ALA A 33 9.69 12.15 -8.40
N ASP A 34 10.16 11.63 -9.55
CA ASP A 34 9.43 11.63 -10.81
C ASP A 34 8.78 10.26 -11.03
N ALA A 35 7.45 10.20 -10.89
CA ALA A 35 6.67 8.98 -11.03
C ALA A 35 6.45 8.51 -12.48
N GLY A 36 7.12 9.14 -13.46
CA GLY A 36 7.04 8.81 -14.89
C GLY A 36 8.36 8.33 -15.52
N THR A 37 9.44 8.24 -14.74
CA THR A 37 10.81 7.94 -15.21
C THR A 37 11.23 6.55 -14.71
N GLU A 38 11.13 5.51 -15.54
CA GLU A 38 11.55 4.15 -15.13
C GLU A 38 13.08 4.03 -15.04
N ALA A 39 13.57 3.44 -13.95
CA ALA A 39 14.99 3.18 -13.74
C ALA A 39 15.40 1.87 -14.44
N ALA A 40 16.28 1.95 -15.44
CA ALA A 40 16.70 0.79 -16.20
C ALA A 40 17.31 -0.32 -15.32
N GLY A 41 16.77 -1.53 -15.44
CA GLY A 41 17.23 -2.70 -14.68
C GLY A 41 16.72 -2.76 -13.24
N THR A 42 15.46 -2.39 -12.99
CA THR A 42 14.72 -2.70 -11.74
C THR A 42 13.76 -3.86 -11.95
N ASP A 43 13.63 -4.73 -10.95
CA ASP A 43 12.72 -5.89 -10.95
C ASP A 43 11.25 -5.46 -10.77
N ALA A 44 11.02 -4.36 -10.04
CA ALA A 44 9.70 -3.88 -9.66
C ALA A 44 9.68 -2.35 -9.44
N VAL A 45 8.49 -1.75 -9.57
CA VAL A 45 8.20 -0.36 -9.24
C VAL A 45 7.22 -0.33 -8.07
N VAL A 46 7.69 0.15 -6.92
CA VAL A 46 6.88 0.47 -5.76
C VAL A 46 6.34 1.90 -5.96
N LEU A 47 5.04 2.04 -6.18
CA LEU A 47 4.40 3.32 -6.46
C LEU A 47 3.68 3.84 -5.22
N LEU A 48 4.20 4.89 -4.60
CA LEU A 48 3.45 5.62 -3.57
C LEU A 48 2.27 6.34 -4.21
N TRP A 49 1.09 6.11 -3.63
CA TRP A 49 -0.15 6.76 -4.04
C TRP A 49 -0.71 7.60 -2.89
N SER A 50 -1.04 8.83 -3.23
CA SER A 50 -1.55 9.87 -2.34
C SER A 50 -2.44 10.82 -3.14
N TYR A 51 -3.16 11.71 -2.47
CA TYR A 51 -3.82 12.82 -3.15
C TYR A 51 -2.85 13.72 -3.95
N ALA A 52 -1.55 13.78 -3.57
CA ALA A 52 -0.55 14.48 -4.37
C ALA A 52 -0.23 13.74 -5.68
N ALA A 53 -0.06 12.42 -5.65
CA ALA A 53 0.11 11.59 -6.85
C ALA A 53 -1.10 11.67 -7.80
N GLN A 54 -2.32 11.68 -7.25
CA GLN A 54 -3.53 11.87 -8.03
C GLN A 54 -3.59 13.27 -8.67
N ALA A 55 -3.28 14.33 -7.92
CA ALA A 55 -3.30 15.71 -8.40
C ALA A 55 -2.22 16.01 -9.46
N ALA A 56 -1.06 15.35 -9.37
CA ALA A 56 0.00 15.40 -10.37
C ALA A 56 -0.33 14.65 -11.67
N GLY A 57 -1.49 13.97 -11.73
CA GLY A 57 -1.92 13.24 -12.93
C GLY A 57 -1.06 12.02 -13.24
N VAL A 58 -0.52 11.35 -12.21
CA VAL A 58 0.37 10.18 -12.35
C VAL A 58 -0.39 9.04 -13.05
N ALA A 59 -0.16 8.91 -14.35
CA ALA A 59 -0.65 7.80 -15.16
C ALA A 59 0.21 6.56 -14.89
N ALA A 60 -0.43 5.44 -14.56
CA ALA A 60 0.23 4.16 -14.36
C ALA A 60 0.93 3.70 -15.64
N ARG A 61 2.26 3.84 -15.70
CA ARG A 61 3.11 3.11 -16.65
C ARG A 61 3.40 1.72 -16.10
N ALA A 62 3.22 0.73 -16.96
CA ALA A 62 3.42 -0.68 -16.65
C ALA A 62 4.06 -1.38 -17.87
N GLU A 63 5.15 -0.81 -18.39
CA GLU A 63 5.85 -1.35 -19.56
C GLU A 63 6.87 -2.41 -19.11
N GLY A 64 6.36 -3.60 -18.78
CA GLY A 64 7.17 -4.79 -18.48
C GLY A 64 7.65 -4.93 -17.03
N GLY A 65 7.60 -3.87 -16.21
CA GLY A 65 7.87 -3.92 -14.78
C GLY A 65 6.71 -4.49 -13.94
N ARG A 66 7.02 -5.08 -12.78
CA ARG A 66 6.01 -5.43 -11.76
C ARG A 66 5.66 -4.18 -10.94
N VAL A 67 4.42 -3.73 -10.96
CA VAL A 67 3.97 -2.55 -10.19
C VAL A 67 3.32 -2.98 -8.87
N VAL A 68 3.75 -2.39 -7.76
CA VAL A 68 3.13 -2.55 -6.43
C VAL A 68 2.61 -1.19 -5.95
N PRO A 69 1.30 -0.92 -5.99
CA PRO A 69 0.73 0.30 -5.43
C PRO A 69 0.83 0.31 -3.89
N VAL A 70 1.20 1.46 -3.32
CA VAL A 70 1.33 1.67 -1.87
C VAL A 70 0.59 2.95 -1.49
N ARG A 71 -0.64 2.81 -1.00
CA ARG A 71 -1.49 3.94 -0.59
C ARG A 71 -1.01 4.50 0.74
N LEU A 72 -0.69 5.80 0.76
CA LEU A 72 -0.31 6.56 1.95
C LEU A 72 -1.52 7.12 2.71
N ASP A 73 -2.64 7.29 1.99
CA ASP A 73 -3.87 7.89 2.48
C ASP A 73 -5.09 7.14 1.88
N ASP A 74 -6.29 7.67 2.12
CA ASP A 74 -7.53 7.10 1.58
C ASP A 74 -7.86 7.52 0.14
N CYS A 75 -6.91 8.15 -0.59
CA CYS A 75 -7.08 8.46 -2.01
C CYS A 75 -7.35 7.18 -2.81
N PRO A 76 -8.40 7.13 -3.65
CA PRO A 76 -8.70 5.97 -4.47
C PRO A 76 -7.69 5.83 -5.61
N LEU A 77 -7.40 4.59 -5.98
CA LEU A 77 -6.52 4.26 -7.11
C LEU A 77 -7.29 4.31 -8.44
N PRO A 78 -6.61 4.63 -9.57
CA PRO A 78 -7.22 4.56 -10.89
C PRO A 78 -7.48 3.10 -11.30
N PRO A 79 -8.44 2.82 -12.21
CA PRO A 79 -8.90 1.45 -12.52
C PRO A 79 -7.86 0.44 -13.06
N LEU A 80 -6.66 0.90 -13.41
CA LEU A 80 -5.52 0.04 -13.78
C LEU A 80 -4.67 -0.39 -12.59
N LEU A 81 -4.60 0.43 -11.54
CA LEU A 81 -3.87 0.13 -10.30
C LEU A 81 -4.76 -0.57 -9.26
N ASP A 82 -6.05 -0.22 -9.20
CA ASP A 82 -7.06 -0.81 -8.30
C ASP A 82 -7.44 -2.27 -8.65
N ARG A 83 -6.63 -2.92 -9.49
CA ARG A 83 -6.70 -4.34 -9.87
C ARG A 83 -5.41 -5.10 -9.53
N LEU A 84 -4.40 -4.42 -8.98
CA LEU A 84 -3.10 -4.99 -8.65
C LEU A 84 -3.02 -5.36 -7.16
N PRO A 85 -2.23 -6.38 -6.78
CA PRO A 85 -1.85 -6.60 -5.39
C PRO A 85 -1.15 -5.37 -4.82
N GLN A 86 -1.68 -4.83 -3.74
CA GLN A 86 -1.37 -3.48 -3.26
C GLN A 86 -1.26 -3.41 -1.73
N VAL A 87 -0.69 -2.33 -1.22
CA VAL A 87 -0.47 -2.07 0.22
C VAL A 87 -1.09 -0.74 0.62
N ARG A 88 -1.56 -0.58 1.87
CA ARG A 88 -2.04 0.68 2.46
C ARG A 88 -1.41 0.89 3.83
N LEU A 89 -0.83 2.08 4.06
CA LEU A 89 -0.05 2.41 5.25
C LEU A 89 -0.88 3.21 6.26
N ALA A 90 -1.87 2.58 6.89
CA ALA A 90 -2.88 3.26 7.72
C ALA A 90 -2.33 3.97 8.96
N VAL A 91 -1.12 3.61 9.42
CA VAL A 91 -0.38 4.30 10.50
C VAL A 91 1.05 4.69 10.09
N GLY A 92 1.30 4.82 8.78
CA GLY A 92 2.62 5.12 8.22
C GLY A 92 3.50 3.89 7.97
N VAL A 93 4.80 4.12 7.83
CA VAL A 93 5.77 3.10 7.39
C VAL A 93 6.22 2.20 8.55
N THR A 94 6.12 0.89 8.35
CA THR A 94 6.69 -0.12 9.25
C THR A 94 7.63 -1.08 8.49
N ASP A 95 8.45 -1.85 9.22
CA ASP A 95 9.24 -2.93 8.62
C ASP A 95 8.37 -4.08 8.10
N ALA A 96 7.18 -4.28 8.67
CA ALA A 96 6.20 -5.23 8.15
C ALA A 96 5.63 -4.76 6.80
N ALA A 97 5.34 -3.45 6.64
CA ALA A 97 4.92 -2.88 5.37
C ALA A 97 5.99 -3.09 4.30
N ALA A 98 7.26 -2.81 4.62
CA ALA A 98 8.38 -3.05 3.72
C ALA A 98 8.51 -4.53 3.33
N ALA A 99 8.40 -5.47 4.29
CA ALA A 99 8.43 -6.90 3.99
C ALA A 99 7.25 -7.36 3.12
N ALA A 100 6.05 -6.82 3.33
CA ALA A 100 4.88 -7.07 2.51
C ALA A 100 5.03 -6.54 1.08
N ILE A 101 5.55 -5.32 0.91
CA ILE A 101 5.86 -4.71 -0.39
C ILE A 101 6.95 -5.51 -1.11
N ALA A 102 8.01 -5.93 -0.41
CA ALA A 102 9.08 -6.74 -0.98
C ALA A 102 8.61 -8.14 -1.42
N ARG A 103 7.67 -8.76 -0.68
CA ARG A 103 6.96 -9.98 -1.11
C ARG A 103 6.20 -9.73 -2.41
N LEU A 104 5.34 -8.71 -2.46
CA LEU A 104 4.54 -8.39 -3.66
C LEU A 104 5.43 -8.06 -4.86
N ALA A 105 6.54 -7.33 -4.67
CA ALA A 105 7.51 -7.06 -5.74
C ALA A 105 8.15 -8.33 -6.32
N LEU A 106 8.24 -9.42 -5.54
CA LEU A 106 8.73 -10.73 -6.00
C LEU A 106 7.64 -11.62 -6.62
N THR A 107 6.37 -11.46 -6.23
CA THR A 107 5.28 -12.38 -6.60
C THR A 107 4.22 -11.79 -7.54
N ALA A 108 4.08 -10.47 -7.64
CA ALA A 108 3.05 -9.82 -8.46
C ALA A 108 3.18 -10.20 -9.93
N THR A 109 2.06 -10.57 -10.55
CA THR A 109 1.96 -10.90 -11.97
C THR A 109 2.28 -9.68 -12.83
N LEU A 110 2.89 -9.90 -14.01
CA LEU A 110 2.98 -8.85 -15.03
C LEU A 110 1.57 -8.46 -15.48
N ALA A 111 1.31 -7.16 -15.61
CA ALA A 111 0.01 -6.65 -16.03
C ALA A 111 -0.22 -6.97 -17.53
N GLY A 112 -1.00 -8.01 -17.84
CA GLY A 112 -1.29 -8.36 -19.23
C GLY A 112 -2.21 -9.56 -19.51
N ASP A 113 -2.25 -10.58 -18.65
CA ASP A 113 -2.98 -11.83 -18.96
C ASP A 113 -4.47 -11.79 -18.58
N GLN A 114 -5.30 -12.58 -19.28
CA GLN A 114 -6.76 -12.35 -19.38
C GLN A 114 -7.63 -13.51 -18.82
N GLY A 115 -8.93 -13.21 -18.67
CA GLY A 115 -9.98 -14.17 -19.06
C GLY A 115 -10.90 -14.72 -17.98
N THR A 116 -10.68 -14.41 -16.70
CA THR A 116 -11.55 -14.86 -15.58
C THR A 116 -12.42 -13.70 -15.06
N GLU A 117 -13.53 -14.01 -14.36
CA GLU A 117 -14.27 -13.00 -13.60
C GLU A 117 -13.34 -12.26 -12.61
N PRO A 118 -13.58 -10.96 -12.34
CA PRO A 118 -12.67 -10.16 -11.54
C PRO A 118 -12.74 -10.55 -10.05
N GLU A 119 -11.87 -11.47 -9.62
CA GLU A 119 -11.46 -11.55 -8.23
C GLU A 119 -10.91 -10.19 -7.79
N LEU A 120 -11.39 -9.69 -6.66
CA LEU A 120 -10.91 -8.43 -6.09
C LEU A 120 -9.46 -8.62 -5.57
N PRO A 121 -8.55 -7.64 -5.80
CA PRO A 121 -7.14 -7.82 -5.53
C PRO A 121 -6.81 -7.92 -4.03
N VAL A 122 -5.64 -8.48 -3.73
CA VAL A 122 -5.06 -8.51 -2.37
C VAL A 122 -4.65 -7.09 -1.96
N VAL A 123 -5.05 -6.65 -0.76
CA VAL A 123 -4.84 -5.28 -0.25
C VAL A 123 -4.27 -5.31 1.17
N ILE A 124 -2.95 -5.29 1.29
CA ILE A 124 -2.23 -5.39 2.56
C ILE A 124 -2.33 -4.07 3.32
N SER A 125 -3.29 -3.97 4.23
CA SER A 125 -3.50 -2.80 5.07
C SER A 125 -2.70 -2.96 6.37
N ASP A 126 -1.75 -2.06 6.63
CA ASP A 126 -0.90 -2.05 7.81
C ASP A 126 -1.36 -1.02 8.85
N PHE A 127 -1.71 -1.52 10.03
CA PHE A 127 -2.17 -0.76 11.18
C PHE A 127 -1.15 -0.80 12.35
N GLY A 128 0.11 -1.14 12.05
CA GLY A 128 1.26 -1.08 12.95
C GLY A 128 1.05 -1.90 14.24
N PRO A 129 0.78 -1.30 15.40
CA PRO A 129 0.48 -2.02 16.64
C PRO A 129 -0.65 -3.04 16.52
N LEU A 130 -1.58 -2.86 15.57
CA LEU A 130 -2.71 -3.76 15.34
C LEU A 130 -2.39 -4.84 14.28
N GLY A 131 -1.22 -4.75 13.65
CA GLY A 131 -0.74 -5.69 12.63
C GLY A 131 -1.23 -5.38 11.22
N GLN A 132 -1.00 -6.36 10.34
CA GLN A 132 -1.31 -6.28 8.91
C GLN A 132 -2.46 -7.21 8.52
N TYR A 133 -3.25 -6.78 7.54
CA TYR A 133 -4.37 -7.56 7.04
C TYR A 133 -4.42 -7.51 5.51
N GLU A 134 -4.30 -8.68 4.86
CA GLU A 134 -4.17 -8.86 3.39
C GLU A 134 -5.46 -8.59 2.59
N THR A 135 -6.55 -8.36 3.30
CA THR A 135 -7.57 -7.34 2.97
C THR A 135 -8.08 -6.76 4.30
N CYS A 136 -8.85 -5.67 4.35
CA CYS A 136 -10.30 -5.79 4.53
C CYS A 136 -11.11 -4.58 4.03
N PRO A 137 -10.59 -3.71 3.13
CA PRO A 137 -11.00 -3.53 1.73
C PRO A 137 -11.81 -4.68 1.05
N ARG A 138 -12.74 -5.27 1.81
CA ARG A 138 -13.64 -6.38 1.47
C ARG A 138 -14.96 -5.80 0.92
N CYS A 139 -15.84 -6.55 0.26
CA CYS A 139 -16.03 -8.00 0.32
C CYS A 139 -15.22 -8.84 -0.70
N GLY A 140 -14.14 -8.31 -1.28
CA GLY A 140 -13.10 -9.13 -1.91
C GLY A 140 -12.38 -9.96 -0.85
N VAL A 141 -12.63 -11.27 -0.80
CA VAL A 141 -12.79 -11.97 0.50
C VAL A 141 -11.50 -12.37 1.28
N GLY A 142 -10.61 -11.42 1.60
CA GLY A 142 -9.53 -11.57 2.62
C GLY A 142 -9.80 -10.86 3.98
N SER A 143 -9.36 -11.50 5.08
CA SER A 143 -9.48 -11.08 6.50
C SER A 143 -10.86 -10.93 7.18
N ASP A 144 -11.99 -10.81 6.45
CA ASP A 144 -13.41 -10.60 6.89
C ASP A 144 -13.72 -10.37 8.34
N ARG A 145 -13.52 -11.38 9.19
CA ARG A 145 -14.15 -11.44 10.52
C ARG A 145 -13.39 -10.67 11.59
N LEU A 146 -12.19 -10.19 11.25
CA LEU A 146 -11.62 -8.93 11.73
C LEU A 146 -12.69 -8.08 12.46
N ARG A 147 -12.79 -7.99 13.79
CA ARG A 147 -13.65 -6.95 14.42
C ARG A 147 -12.78 -5.93 15.20
N PRO A 148 -11.95 -5.11 14.54
CA PRO A 148 -10.78 -3.73 15.76
C PRO A 148 -11.62 -2.47 16.08
N TYR A 149 -12.38 -2.49 17.16
CA TYR A 149 -13.22 -1.38 17.67
C TYR A 149 -12.39 -0.35 18.44
N VAL A 150 -12.91 0.87 18.59
CA VAL A 150 -12.36 1.78 19.62
C VAL A 150 -13.36 2.38 20.59
N THR A 151 -12.82 2.61 21.78
CA THR A 151 -13.40 3.35 22.90
C THR A 151 -12.84 4.77 22.94
N VAL A 152 -13.62 5.71 23.44
CA VAL A 152 -13.02 6.93 24.01
C VAL A 152 -12.14 6.50 25.18
N ASP A 153 -10.90 7.01 25.26
CA ASP A 153 -10.18 6.92 26.52
C ASP A 153 -10.58 8.12 27.40
N HIS A 154 -11.58 7.87 28.25
CA HIS A 154 -12.08 8.85 29.22
C HIS A 154 -11.04 9.22 30.30
N HIS A 155 -9.84 8.62 30.30
CA HIS A 155 -8.72 8.97 31.17
C HIS A 155 -7.86 10.11 30.61
N ASP A 156 -7.62 10.11 29.29
CA ASP A 156 -6.70 11.02 28.59
C ASP A 156 -7.42 12.13 27.79
N ASP A 157 -8.74 12.05 27.62
CA ASP A 157 -9.54 12.87 26.69
C ASP A 157 -9.09 12.76 25.22
N ARG A 158 -8.40 11.66 24.89
CA ARG A 158 -8.07 11.25 23.52
C ARG A 158 -8.79 9.95 23.18
N ALA A 159 -9.21 9.83 21.94
CA ALA A 159 -9.49 8.52 21.38
C ALA A 159 -8.16 7.89 20.97
N LEU A 160 -7.92 6.62 21.29
CA LEU A 160 -7.29 5.76 20.28
C LEU A 160 -8.18 5.88 19.02
N ARG A 161 -7.65 5.95 17.78
CA ARG A 161 -8.47 5.70 16.56
C ARG A 161 -7.92 4.37 15.83
N LEU A 162 -9.05 1.83 15.65
CA LEU A 162 -8.74 0.42 15.36
C LEU A 162 -9.57 -0.03 14.16
N VAL A 163 -9.12 -1.16 13.60
CA VAL A 163 -9.86 -2.17 12.81
C VAL A 163 -10.52 -3.60 13.50
N ILE A 164 -11.78 -3.20 12.92
CA ILE A 164 -13.12 -3.73 12.45
C ILE A 164 -13.27 -3.94 10.94
N CYS A 165 -13.72 -5.13 10.62
CA CYS A 165 -14.47 -5.64 9.50
C CYS A 165 -15.62 -6.49 10.11
N GLY A 166 -16.73 -5.86 10.43
CA GLY A 166 -17.82 -6.46 11.18
C GLY A 166 -18.95 -7.20 10.46
N SER A 167 -19.42 -6.74 9.30
CA SER A 167 -20.62 -7.24 8.62
C SER A 167 -20.47 -7.36 7.08
N CYS A 168 -19.66 -8.25 6.49
CA CYS A 168 -18.78 -9.24 7.11
C CYS A 168 -17.63 -8.72 7.96
N GLY A 169 -16.99 -7.54 7.76
CA GLY A 169 -17.19 -6.40 6.82
C GLY A 169 -17.12 -4.95 7.40
N TRP A 170 -16.32 -4.10 6.77
CA TRP A 170 -15.39 -3.05 7.26
C TRP A 170 -15.82 -1.84 8.17
N GLN A 171 -14.83 -1.27 8.88
CA GLN A 171 -14.69 0.08 9.47
C GLN A 171 -13.19 0.45 9.51
N ASP A 172 -12.81 1.71 9.26
CA ASP A 172 -11.43 2.26 9.34
C ASP A 172 -10.93 2.54 10.79
N HIS A 173 -9.61 2.58 11.06
CA HIS A 173 -8.93 3.77 11.63
C HIS A 173 -7.39 3.69 11.80
N GLY A 174 -6.78 4.86 12.05
CA GLY A 174 -5.51 5.12 12.76
C GLY A 174 -5.51 6.56 13.32
N ASP A 175 -5.09 6.80 14.57
CA ASP A 175 -4.90 8.08 15.34
C ASP A 175 -4.73 7.74 16.86
N LEU A 176 -4.49 8.67 17.80
CA LEU A 176 -4.28 10.13 17.72
C LEU A 176 -2.79 10.47 17.96
#